data_AF-A0AAU7VQN0-F1
#
_entry.id   AF-A0AAU7VQN0-F1
#
_cell.length_a   1.000
_cell.length_b   1.000
_cell.length_c   1.000
_cell.angle_alpha   90.00
_cell.angle_beta   90.00
_cell.angle_gamma   90.00
#
_symmetry.space_group_name_H-M   'P 1'
#
loop_
_entity.id
_entity.type
_entity.pdbx_description
1 polymer ?
#
loop_
_entity_poly.entity_id
_entity_poly.type
_entity_poly.pdbx_seq_one_letter_code
_entity_poly.pdbx_strand_id
1 'polypeptide(L)'
;MTDNYYDTFTSSCPGGEYAYHMNSTGELSICPFIRKKDLDLNETIDYDQDQNEFIILREKMNSFIDSLSYDLQGNCKSCDVLNICKGGCLATKLQENLDLSSEQPYCMKKILKQVENNNSSDKKFRKTMGHWIHSSIHHKYKNIPYCIRQLPFWMINFHKYKMN
;
A
#
# COMPACT_ATOMS: atom_id res chain seq x y z
N MET A 1 -12.08 -9.10 22.50
CA MET A 1 -11.12 -8.98 21.38
C MET A 1 -10.54 -7.58 21.41
N THR A 2 -9.47 -7.40 22.17
CA THR A 2 -8.60 -6.21 22.12
C THR A 2 -7.52 -6.48 21.08
N ASP A 3 -7.94 -6.79 19.86
CA ASP A 3 -7.00 -6.92 18.76
C ASP A 3 -6.60 -5.50 18.39
N ASN A 4 -5.34 -5.19 18.62
CA ASN A 4 -4.71 -3.93 18.34
C ASN A 4 -5.05 -3.50 16.90
N TYR A 5 -5.84 -2.44 16.73
CA TYR A 5 -6.39 -2.07 15.42
C TYR A 5 -5.30 -1.93 14.34
N TYR A 6 -4.09 -1.51 14.74
CA TYR A 6 -2.94 -1.39 13.86
C TYR A 6 -2.57 -2.69 13.16
N ASP A 7 -2.58 -3.81 13.88
CA ASP A 7 -2.12 -5.10 13.35
C ASP A 7 -3.07 -5.61 12.26
N THR A 8 -4.31 -5.13 12.26
CA THR A 8 -5.30 -5.42 11.22
C THR A 8 -5.05 -4.61 9.94
N PHE A 9 -4.51 -3.39 10.05
CA PHE A 9 -4.25 -2.50 8.91
C PHE A 9 -2.82 -2.59 8.38
N THR A 10 -1.90 -3.20 9.11
CA THR A 10 -0.53 -3.45 8.65
C THR A 10 -0.47 -4.77 7.88
N SER A 11 -0.79 -4.72 6.58
CA SER A 11 -0.49 -5.76 5.61
C SER A 11 0.74 -5.40 4.78
N SER A 12 1.43 -6.41 4.23
CA SER A 12 2.50 -6.15 3.26
C SER A 12 1.91 -5.53 2.00
N CYS A 13 2.73 -4.76 1.28
CA CYS A 13 2.32 -4.20 0.00
C CYS A 13 1.99 -5.34 -0.97
N PRO A 14 0.79 -5.40 -1.56
CA PRO A 14 0.44 -6.45 -2.51
C PRO A 14 1.04 -6.22 -3.90
N GLY A 15 1.44 -4.97 -4.19
CA GLY A 15 1.90 -4.56 -5.52
C GLY A 15 3.19 -5.27 -5.92
N GLY A 16 3.16 -5.95 -7.05
CA GLY A 16 4.30 -6.68 -7.61
C GLY A 16 4.47 -8.11 -7.12
N GLU A 17 3.82 -8.50 -6.02
CA GLU A 17 3.87 -9.87 -5.48
C GLU A 17 2.55 -10.62 -5.71
N TYR A 18 1.42 -9.94 -5.42
CA TYR A 18 0.07 -10.52 -5.52
C TYR A 18 -0.90 -9.71 -6.38
N ALA A 19 -0.54 -8.47 -6.73
CA ALA A 19 -1.36 -7.57 -7.50
C ALA A 19 -0.54 -6.87 -8.58
N TYR A 20 -1.09 -6.84 -9.79
CA TYR A 20 -0.60 -6.09 -10.93
C TYR A 20 -1.75 -5.28 -11.51
N HIS A 21 -1.42 -4.15 -12.12
CA HIS A 21 -2.40 -3.18 -12.61
C HIS A 21 -2.11 -2.86 -14.06
N MET A 22 -3.12 -3.04 -14.90
CA MET A 22 -3.06 -2.72 -16.31
C MET A 22 -3.94 -1.49 -16.59
N ASN A 23 -3.44 -0.56 -17.40
CA ASN A 23 -4.23 0.58 -17.84
C ASN A 23 -4.97 0.28 -19.17
N SER A 24 -5.72 1.26 -19.68
CA SER A 24 -6.49 1.12 -20.92
C SER A 24 -5.64 0.98 -22.19
N THR A 25 -4.32 1.20 -22.10
CA THR A 25 -3.38 1.06 -23.22
C THR A 25 -2.58 -0.24 -23.16
N GLY A 26 -2.91 -1.15 -22.23
CA GLY A 26 -2.22 -2.44 -22.08
C GLY A 26 -0.88 -2.35 -21.32
N GLU A 27 -0.55 -1.20 -20.73
CA GLU A 27 0.67 -1.06 -19.94
C GLU A 27 0.46 -1.69 -18.55
N LEU A 28 1.39 -2.56 -18.15
CA LEU A 28 1.35 -3.25 -16.86
C LEU A 28 2.24 -2.55 -15.83
N SER A 29 1.78 -2.51 -14.59
CA SER A 29 2.48 -1.89 -13.46
C SER A 29 2.30 -2.70 -12.17
N ILE A 30 3.29 -2.66 -11.27
CA ILE A 30 3.16 -3.29 -9.93
C ILE A 30 2.13 -2.56 -9.05
N CYS A 31 1.86 -1.29 -9.33
CA CYS A 31 1.08 -0.42 -8.47
C CYS A 31 0.49 0.70 -9.33
N PRO A 32 -0.81 1.01 -9.22
CA PRO A 32 -1.44 2.03 -10.07
C PRO A 32 -1.01 3.45 -9.68
N PHE A 33 -0.30 3.59 -8.55
CA PHE A 33 0.21 4.86 -8.05
C PHE A 33 1.67 5.11 -8.43
N ILE A 34 2.36 4.14 -9.05
CA ILE A 34 3.73 4.31 -9.52
C ILE A 34 3.68 4.69 -11.00
N ARG A 35 4.31 5.80 -11.38
CA ARG A 35 4.34 6.20 -12.79
C ARG A 35 5.34 5.32 -13.52
N LYS A 36 5.07 5.06 -14.79
CA LYS A 36 5.94 4.31 -15.69
C LYS A 36 7.39 4.78 -15.66
N LYS A 37 7.63 6.08 -15.68
CA LYS A 37 9.00 6.65 -15.63
C LYS A 37 9.76 6.43 -14.32
N ASP A 38 9.07 6.08 -13.23
CA ASP A 38 9.66 6.01 -11.89
C ASP A 38 10.27 4.62 -11.60
N LEU A 39 9.89 3.61 -12.38
CA LEU A 39 10.50 2.28 -12.39
C LEU A 39 11.00 2.09 -13.81
N ASP A 40 12.28 1.83 -14.01
CA ASP A 40 12.84 1.56 -15.35
C ASP A 40 12.39 0.17 -15.90
N LEU A 41 11.13 -0.17 -15.65
CA LEU A 41 10.42 -1.39 -16.01
C LEU A 41 9.40 -1.02 -17.10
N ASN A 42 9.93 -0.59 -18.25
CA ASN A 42 9.14 -0.11 -19.40
C ASN A 42 8.69 -1.28 -20.30
N GLU A 43 7.78 -2.12 -19.82
CA GLU A 43 7.28 -3.26 -20.59
C GLU A 43 5.78 -3.07 -20.91
N THR A 44 5.45 -3.10 -22.19
CA THR A 44 4.05 -3.13 -22.67
C THR A 44 3.76 -4.57 -23.06
N ILE A 45 2.65 -5.14 -22.58
CA ILE A 45 2.23 -6.49 -22.96
C ILE A 45 1.26 -6.37 -24.13
N ASP A 46 1.53 -7.09 -25.22
CA ASP A 46 0.56 -7.27 -26.29
C ASP A 46 -0.37 -8.44 -25.92
N TYR A 47 -1.64 -8.11 -25.63
CA TYR A 47 -2.62 -9.07 -25.14
C TYR A 47 -2.90 -10.22 -26.13
N ASP A 48 -2.61 -10.01 -27.40
CA ASP A 48 -2.89 -10.98 -28.45
C ASP A 48 -1.86 -12.12 -28.54
N GLN A 49 -0.74 -12.08 -27.77
CA GLN A 49 0.40 -12.96 -28.05
C GLN A 49 0.81 -13.97 -26.95
N ASP A 50 0.86 -13.71 -25.64
CA ASP A 50 1.30 -14.79 -24.71
C ASP A 50 1.09 -14.59 -23.19
N GLN A 51 0.60 -15.62 -22.50
CA GLN A 51 0.63 -15.71 -21.03
C GLN A 51 2.07 -15.67 -20.49
N ASN A 52 3.06 -16.05 -21.30
CA ASN A 52 4.47 -16.05 -20.94
C ASN A 52 5.02 -14.64 -20.66
N GLU A 53 4.54 -13.60 -21.33
CA GLU A 53 5.00 -12.21 -21.08
C GLU A 53 4.63 -11.74 -19.66
N PHE A 54 3.45 -12.14 -19.19
CA PHE A 54 3.01 -11.86 -17.82
C PHE A 54 3.90 -12.55 -16.78
N ILE A 55 4.31 -13.81 -17.04
CA ILE A 55 5.22 -14.56 -16.16
C ILE A 55 6.59 -13.88 -16.08
N ILE A 56 7.16 -13.50 -17.23
CA ILE A 56 8.45 -12.80 -17.30
C ILE A 56 8.39 -11.47 -16.54
N LEU A 57 7.32 -10.69 -16.71
CA LEU A 57 7.19 -9.42 -15.99
C LEU A 57 7.06 -9.63 -14.48
N ARG A 58 6.27 -10.62 -14.06
CA ARG A 58 6.16 -11.03 -12.66
C ARG A 58 7.53 -11.38 -12.07
N GLU A 59 8.35 -12.14 -12.78
CA GLU A 59 9.70 -12.50 -12.34
C GLU A 59 10.63 -11.28 -12.23
N LYS A 60 10.60 -10.37 -13.21
CA LYS A 60 11.33 -9.09 -13.16
C LYS A 60 10.92 -8.26 -11.94
N MET A 61 9.61 -8.19 -11.67
CA MET A 61 9.06 -7.42 -10.56
C MET A 61 9.37 -8.06 -9.20
N ASN A 62 9.29 -9.38 -9.07
CA ASN A 62 9.73 -10.10 -7.88
C ASN A 62 11.22 -9.86 -7.62
N SER A 63 12.05 -9.99 -8.66
CA SER A 63 13.49 -9.73 -8.57
C SER A 63 13.79 -8.28 -8.14
N PHE A 64 13.03 -7.31 -8.66
CA PHE A 64 13.13 -5.92 -8.20
C PHE A 64 12.76 -5.80 -6.73
N ILE A 65 11.63 -6.34 -6.29
CA ILE A 65 11.18 -6.31 -4.88
C ILE A 65 12.20 -7.00 -3.95
N ASP A 66 12.78 -8.11 -4.37
CA ASP A 66 13.80 -8.87 -3.64
C ASP A 66 15.14 -8.12 -3.59
N SER A 67 15.45 -7.34 -4.64
CA SER A 67 16.64 -6.47 -4.67
C SER A 67 16.51 -5.24 -3.77
N LEU A 68 15.30 -4.90 -3.30
CA LEU A 68 15.10 -3.81 -2.36
C LEU A 68 15.75 -4.17 -1.02
N SER A 69 16.97 -3.69 -0.81
CA SER A 69 17.63 -3.72 0.49
C SER A 69 16.93 -2.74 1.43
N TYR A 70 16.38 -3.27 2.52
CA TYR A 70 15.76 -2.48 3.57
C TYR A 70 16.75 -2.25 4.71
N ASP A 71 17.93 -1.68 4.43
CA ASP A 71 18.79 -1.10 5.47
C ASP A 71 18.24 0.26 5.92
N LEU A 72 17.01 0.23 6.43
CA LEU A 72 16.25 1.40 6.83
C LEU A 72 16.95 2.06 8.02
N GLN A 73 17.28 3.33 7.85
CA GLN A 73 17.80 4.17 8.92
C GLN A 73 16.66 4.67 9.82
N GLY A 74 16.98 5.29 10.96
CA GLY A 74 16.02 6.05 11.76
C GLY A 74 15.05 5.24 12.64
N ASN A 75 13.80 5.71 12.74
CA ASN A 75 12.71 5.15 13.53
C ASN A 75 12.25 3.76 13.07
N CYS A 76 12.36 3.47 11.77
CA CYS A 76 11.90 2.23 11.17
C CYS A 76 12.82 1.06 11.49
N LYS A 77 14.12 1.32 11.74
CA LYS A 77 15.13 0.29 12.07
C LYS A 77 14.71 -0.61 13.24
N SER A 78 14.06 -0.04 14.25
CA SER A 78 13.59 -0.74 15.44
C SER A 78 12.07 -0.88 15.50
N CYS A 79 11.38 -0.71 14.39
CA CYS A 79 9.92 -0.79 14.34
C CYS A 79 9.47 -2.26 14.34
N ASP A 80 8.53 -2.60 15.22
CA ASP A 80 7.92 -3.94 15.35
C ASP A 80 7.20 -4.45 14.09
N VAL A 81 6.80 -3.55 13.19
CA VAL A 81 6.17 -3.89 11.91
C VAL A 81 7.09 -3.68 10.70
N LEU A 82 8.41 -3.61 10.92
CA LEU A 82 9.41 -3.38 9.88
C LEU A 82 9.31 -4.39 8.74
N ASN A 83 9.17 -5.69 9.06
CA ASN A 83 9.10 -6.78 8.07
C ASN A 83 7.87 -6.69 7.16
N ILE A 84 6.86 -5.93 7.57
CA ILE A 84 5.60 -5.75 6.83
C ILE A 84 5.62 -4.43 6.05
N CYS A 85 5.90 -3.32 6.75
CA CYS A 85 5.79 -1.97 6.20
C CYS A 85 7.03 -1.55 5.42
N LYS A 86 8.20 -2.11 5.73
CA LYS A 86 9.45 -1.89 4.98
C LYS A 86 9.77 -0.39 4.74
N GLY A 87 9.47 0.43 5.74
CA GLY A 87 9.72 1.88 5.71
C GLY A 87 8.70 2.71 4.95
N GLY A 88 7.65 2.12 4.37
CA GLY A 88 6.53 2.86 3.80
C GLY A 88 6.08 2.39 2.41
N CYS A 89 5.23 3.19 1.78
CA CYS A 89 4.73 2.96 0.44
C CYS A 89 5.80 3.30 -0.59
N LEU A 90 6.18 2.32 -1.42
CA LEU A 90 7.13 2.52 -2.52
C LEU A 90 6.69 3.66 -3.45
N ALA A 91 5.39 3.75 -3.76
CA ALA A 91 4.86 4.82 -4.60
C ALA A 91 5.10 6.21 -4.02
N THR A 92 5.01 6.37 -2.69
CA THR A 92 5.34 7.63 -2.03
C THR A 92 6.82 7.94 -2.16
N LYS A 93 7.69 6.97 -1.88
CA LYS A 93 9.15 7.17 -1.96
C LYS A 93 9.57 7.63 -3.36
N LEU A 94 9.07 6.95 -4.39
CA LEU A 94 9.34 7.32 -5.78
C LEU A 94 8.77 8.69 -6.16
N GLN A 95 7.55 9.01 -5.75
CA GLN A 95 6.92 10.32 -6.04
C GLN A 95 7.68 11.49 -5.41
N GLU A 96 8.21 11.28 -4.21
CA GLU A 96 8.95 12.28 -3.42
C GLU A 96 10.46 12.27 -3.72
N ASN A 97 10.93 11.46 -4.69
CA ASN A 97 12.34 11.24 -5.02
C ASN A 97 13.20 10.85 -3.80
N LEU A 98 12.65 10.03 -2.91
CA LEU A 98 13.36 9.48 -1.75
C LEU A 98 14.14 8.24 -2.16
N ASP A 99 15.28 8.02 -1.51
CA ASP A 99 15.99 6.74 -1.62
C ASP A 99 15.09 5.60 -1.12
N LEU A 100 15.16 4.45 -1.77
CA LEU A 100 14.43 3.24 -1.41
C LEU A 100 14.77 2.78 0.01
N SER A 101 16.00 3.05 0.45
CA SER A 101 16.51 2.82 1.81
C SER A 101 15.98 3.82 2.85
N SER A 102 15.33 4.91 2.43
CA SER A 102 14.81 5.94 3.34
C SER A 102 13.44 5.58 3.90
N GLU A 103 13.07 6.19 5.03
CA GLU A 103 11.70 6.17 5.53
C GLU A 103 10.81 7.08 4.69
N GLN A 104 9.55 6.70 4.48
CA GLN A 104 8.58 7.67 3.98
C GLN A 104 8.33 8.76 5.06
N PRO A 105 7.98 10.00 4.68
CA PRO A 105 7.88 11.11 5.64
C PRO A 105 6.80 10.93 6.70
N TYR A 106 5.76 10.13 6.41
CA TYR A 106 4.62 9.92 7.28
C TYR A 106 4.50 8.46 7.72
N CYS A 107 4.46 8.21 9.03
CA CYS A 107 4.27 6.87 9.58
C CYS A 107 2.79 6.58 9.79
N MET A 108 2.22 5.65 9.01
CA MET A 108 0.81 5.31 9.11
C MET A 108 0.40 4.79 10.49
N LYS A 109 1.26 3.97 11.10
CA LYS A 109 1.06 3.46 12.45
C LYS A 109 0.95 4.59 13.48
N LYS A 110 1.82 5.61 13.38
CA LYS A 110 1.78 6.78 14.30
C LYS A 110 0.51 7.60 14.08
N ILE A 111 0.11 7.83 12.82
CA ILE A 111 -1.12 8.57 12.48
C ILE A 111 -2.34 7.85 13.06
N LEU A 112 -2.49 6.56 12.79
CA LEU A 112 -3.63 5.79 13.31
C LEU A 112 -3.63 5.80 14.86
N LYS A 113 -2.46 5.69 15.50
CA LYS A 113 -2.31 5.79 16.96
C LYS A 113 -2.81 7.10 17.53
N GLN A 114 -2.43 8.19 16.90
CA GLN A 114 -2.87 9.51 17.31
C GLN A 114 -4.38 9.69 17.11
N VAL A 115 -4.92 9.22 15.98
CA VAL A 115 -6.35 9.30 15.67
C VAL A 115 -7.17 8.48 16.67
N GLU A 116 -6.76 7.25 16.99
CA GLU A 116 -7.44 6.43 18.01
C GLU A 116 -7.40 7.12 19.39
N ASN A 117 -6.22 7.55 19.84
CA ASN A 117 -6.07 8.18 21.15
C ASN A 117 -7.00 9.41 21.30
N ASN A 118 -7.14 10.20 20.24
CA ASN A 118 -7.95 11.41 20.25
C ASN A 118 -9.47 11.14 20.16
N ASN A 119 -9.89 9.98 19.65
CA ASN A 119 -11.30 9.71 19.31
C ASN A 119 -11.85 8.42 19.95
N SER A 120 -11.08 7.75 20.80
CA SER A 120 -11.44 6.45 21.41
C SER A 120 -12.78 6.48 22.15
N SER A 121 -13.15 7.62 22.74
CA SER A 121 -14.42 7.82 23.44
C SER A 121 -15.61 8.09 22.50
N ASP A 122 -15.37 8.53 21.25
CA ASP A 122 -16.41 8.85 20.28
C ASP A 122 -17.08 7.56 19.72
N LYS A 123 -18.39 7.45 19.96
CA LYS A 123 -19.20 6.30 19.52
C LYS A 123 -19.27 6.18 18.00
N LYS A 124 -19.35 7.28 17.24
CA LYS A 124 -19.37 7.29 15.78
C LYS A 124 -18.02 6.82 15.24
N PHE A 125 -16.92 7.36 15.79
CA PHE A 125 -15.57 6.93 15.43
C PHE A 125 -15.39 5.42 15.62
N ARG A 126 -15.72 4.89 16.81
CA ARG A 126 -15.64 3.44 17.09
C ARG A 126 -16.47 2.60 16.12
N LYS A 127 -17.68 3.04 15.77
CA LYS A 127 -18.54 2.33 14.81
C LYS A 127 -17.90 2.28 13.42
N THR A 128 -17.42 3.43 12.93
CA THR A 128 -16.75 3.54 11.63
C THR A 128 -15.49 2.68 11.57
N MET A 129 -14.61 2.79 12.58
CA MET A 129 -13.42 1.96 12.69
C MET A 129 -13.76 0.47 12.74
N GLY A 130 -14.78 0.09 13.51
CA GLY A 130 -15.26 -1.29 13.59
C GLY A 130 -15.65 -1.87 12.23
N HIS A 131 -16.33 -1.09 11.38
CA HIS A 131 -16.67 -1.51 10.02
C HIS A 131 -15.42 -1.70 9.14
N TRP A 132 -14.41 -0.84 9.27
CA TRP A 132 -13.17 -0.96 8.51
C TRP A 132 -12.33 -2.16 8.94
N ILE A 133 -12.25 -2.41 10.24
CA ILE A 133 -11.61 -3.60 10.80
C ILE A 133 -12.31 -4.85 10.30
N HIS A 134 -13.65 -4.87 10.33
CA HIS A 134 -14.41 -6.01 9.82
C HIS A 134 -14.13 -6.28 8.34
N SER A 135 -14.10 -5.24 7.51
CA SER A 135 -13.72 -5.37 6.09
C SER A 135 -12.29 -5.88 5.91
N SER A 136 -11.35 -5.40 6.71
CA SER A 136 -9.94 -5.81 6.65
C SER A 136 -9.74 -7.25 7.11
N ILE A 137 -10.44 -7.68 8.17
CA ILE A 137 -10.48 -9.07 8.62
C ILE A 137 -11.05 -9.97 7.52
N HIS A 138 -12.09 -9.52 6.81
CA HIS A 138 -12.65 -10.30 5.70
C HIS A 138 -11.61 -10.52 4.59
N HIS A 139 -10.88 -9.47 4.20
CA HIS A 139 -9.78 -9.61 3.23
C HIS A 139 -8.72 -10.59 3.73
N LYS A 140 -8.28 -10.45 5.00
CA LYS A 140 -7.30 -11.36 5.61
C LYS A 140 -7.78 -12.81 5.63
N TYR A 141 -9.02 -13.06 6.05
CA TYR A 141 -9.61 -14.41 6.08
C TYR A 141 -9.73 -15.04 4.70
N LYS A 142 -10.01 -14.23 3.68
CA LYS A 142 -10.09 -14.67 2.28
C LYS A 142 -8.73 -14.70 1.57
N ASN A 143 -7.64 -14.39 2.27
CA ASN A 143 -6.30 -14.21 1.69
C ASN A 143 -6.31 -13.24 0.49
N ILE A 144 -7.19 -12.23 0.53
CA ILE A 144 -7.24 -11.19 -0.49
C ILE A 144 -6.21 -10.13 -0.11
N PRO A 145 -5.18 -9.91 -0.95
CA PRO A 145 -4.18 -8.88 -0.70
C PRO A 145 -4.85 -7.50 -0.67
N TYR A 146 -4.46 -6.67 0.29
CA TYR A 146 -5.06 -5.35 0.50
C TYR A 146 -3.99 -4.27 0.61
N CYS A 147 -4.17 -3.17 -0.12
CA CYS A 147 -3.25 -2.04 -0.13
C CYS A 147 -3.69 -0.99 0.89
N ILE A 148 -2.75 -0.49 1.70
CA ILE A 148 -3.04 0.58 2.67
C ILE A 148 -3.60 1.85 2.02
N ARG A 149 -3.30 2.13 0.73
CA ARG A 149 -3.85 3.29 -0.01
C ARG A 149 -5.32 3.14 -0.37
N GLN A 150 -5.91 1.95 -0.18
CA GLN A 150 -7.35 1.73 -0.28
C GLN A 150 -8.08 2.03 1.04
N LEU A 151 -7.35 2.43 2.10
CA LEU A 151 -7.98 2.77 3.35
C LEU A 151 -8.75 4.10 3.21
N PRO A 152 -9.92 4.23 3.83
CA PRO A 152 -10.80 5.38 3.61
C PRO A 152 -10.18 6.73 3.93
N PHE A 153 -9.20 6.78 4.83
CA PHE A 153 -8.49 8.03 5.15
C PHE A 153 -7.53 8.48 4.03
N TRP A 154 -7.13 7.59 3.11
CA TRP A 154 -6.48 7.96 1.84
C TRP A 154 -7.51 8.34 0.77
N MET A 155 -8.73 7.79 0.86
CA MET A 155 -9.85 8.10 -0.02
C MET A 155 -10.68 9.26 0.55
N ILE A 156 -10.06 10.42 0.76
CA ILE A 156 -10.83 11.64 1.02
C ILE A 156 -11.46 12.07 -0.31
N ASN A 157 -12.71 11.66 -0.52
CA ASN A 157 -13.52 12.18 -1.62
C ASN A 157 -13.86 13.63 -1.32
N PHE A 158 -13.34 14.55 -2.13
CA PHE A 158 -13.87 15.91 -2.16
C PHE A 158 -15.27 15.87 -2.77
N HIS A 159 -16.30 15.87 -1.92
CA HIS A 159 -17.64 16.22 -2.39
C HIS A 159 -17.61 17.68 -2.82
N LYS A 160 -17.83 17.92 -4.12
CA LYS A 160 -18.10 19.27 -4.62
C LYS A 160 -19.48 19.68 -4.11
N TYR A 161 -19.54 20.24 -2.92
CA TYR A 161 -20.76 20.90 -2.45
C TYR A 161 -21.04 22.03 -3.45
N LYS A 162 -22.19 21.96 -4.15
CA LYS A 162 -22.75 23.16 -4.77
C LYS A 162 -23.07 24.11 -3.62
N MET A 163 -22.25 25.15 -3.45
CA MET A 163 -22.71 26.31 -2.70
C MET A 163 -23.64 27.09 -3.64
N ASN A 164 -24.93 26.98 -3.33
CA ASN A 164 -26.11 27.60 -3.96
C ASN A 164 -26.45 27.12 -5.38
#